data_AF-A0A851WWJ0-F1
#
_entry.id   AF-A0A851WWJ0-F1
#
_cell.length_a   1.000
_cell.length_b   1.000
_cell.length_c   1.000
_cell.angle_alpha   90.00
_cell.angle_beta   90.00
_cell.angle_gamma   90.00
#
_symmetry.space_group_name_H-M   'P 1'
#
loop_
_entity.id
_entity.type
_entity.pdbx_description
1 polymer ?
#
loop_
_entity_poly.entity_id
_entity_poly.type
_entity_poly.pdbx_seq_one_letter_code
_entity_poly.pdbx_strand_id
1 'polypeptide(L)'
;AYAYRMKQNDRNKNDTTDRIQKVRSMWTLTAEMLTSLKKEKAVVDSVLEDCAHPCILDGTDVVLRVPGLLTYRVESDIHEFCTGNLYEDGKLNFLTVIQLLNEALRMLRDEHCPCELKELHRIKAMVAYCKKLLQDLNSKSLRNVQQCCEQKRQSISRKQEIWESKWETILGQCPSDLIFRDYLVSSSHFI
;
A
#
# COMPACT_ATOMS: atom_id res chain seq x y z
N ALA A 1 18.48 -33.06 -29.28
CA ALA A 1 17.99 -32.83 -27.90
C ALA A 1 18.76 -31.75 -27.13
N TYR A 2 20.09 -31.68 -27.19
CA TYR A 2 20.90 -30.69 -26.45
C TYR A 2 20.68 -29.23 -26.88
N ALA A 3 20.59 -28.95 -28.18
CA ALA A 3 20.36 -27.60 -28.70
C ALA A 3 18.99 -27.00 -28.29
N TYR A 4 17.98 -27.85 -28.08
CA TYR A 4 16.64 -27.41 -27.64
C TYR A 4 16.62 -27.01 -26.16
N ARG A 5 17.38 -27.72 -25.31
CA ARG A 5 17.54 -27.38 -23.88
C ARG A 5 18.32 -26.08 -23.66
N MET A 6 19.36 -25.83 -24.45
CA MET A 6 20.11 -24.56 -24.44
C MET A 6 19.19 -23.38 -24.79
N LYS A 7 18.40 -23.48 -25.87
CA LYS A 7 17.44 -22.43 -26.28
C LYS A 7 16.35 -22.17 -25.24
N GLN A 8 15.84 -23.19 -24.55
CA GLN A 8 14.86 -22.98 -23.47
C GLN A 8 15.46 -22.29 -22.24
N ASN A 9 16.72 -22.58 -21.90
CA ASN A 9 17.36 -21.99 -20.72
C ASN A 9 17.69 -20.51 -20.92
N ASP A 10 18.17 -20.13 -22.11
CA ASP A 10 18.37 -18.72 -22.46
C ASP A 10 17.05 -17.95 -22.52
N ARG A 11 15.98 -18.60 -23.00
CA ARG A 11 14.62 -18.03 -23.06
C ARG A 11 13.90 -17.92 -21.72
N ASN A 12 14.44 -18.51 -20.66
CA ASN A 12 13.89 -18.40 -19.30
C ASN A 12 14.71 -17.40 -18.46
N LYS A 13 16.01 -17.30 -18.73
CA LYS A 13 16.91 -16.29 -18.15
C LYS A 13 16.55 -14.88 -18.62
N ASN A 14 16.29 -14.70 -19.91
CA ASN A 14 15.89 -13.41 -20.46
C ASN A 14 14.52 -12.93 -19.90
N ASP A 15 13.54 -13.83 -19.73
CA ASP A 15 12.23 -13.52 -19.10
C ASP A 15 12.38 -13.03 -17.65
N THR A 16 13.28 -13.65 -16.89
CA THR A 16 13.55 -13.23 -15.50
C THR A 16 14.26 -11.88 -15.44
N THR A 17 15.25 -11.63 -16.30
CA THR A 17 15.89 -10.30 -16.39
C THR A 17 14.92 -9.22 -16.87
N ASP A 18 14.05 -9.51 -17.84
CA ASP A 18 13.05 -8.56 -18.33
C ASP A 18 12.03 -8.19 -17.25
N ARG A 19 11.59 -9.17 -16.46
CA ARG A 19 10.70 -8.93 -15.32
C ARG A 19 11.38 -8.09 -14.24
N ILE A 20 12.63 -8.38 -13.91
CA ILE A 20 13.42 -7.59 -12.94
C ILE A 20 13.58 -6.16 -13.46
N GLN A 21 13.91 -5.98 -14.73
CA GLN A 21 14.08 -4.66 -15.33
C GLN A 21 12.76 -3.88 -15.32
N LYS A 22 11.64 -4.54 -15.62
CA LYS A 22 10.31 -3.92 -15.56
C LYS A 22 9.95 -3.44 -14.15
N VAL A 23 10.21 -4.26 -13.12
CA VAL A 23 10.00 -3.86 -11.72
C VAL A 23 10.87 -2.67 -11.35
N ARG A 24 12.14 -2.66 -11.77
CA ARG A 24 13.05 -1.52 -11.56
C ARG A 24 12.53 -0.26 -12.23
N SER A 25 12.12 -0.33 -13.49
CA SER A 25 11.55 0.81 -14.21
C SER A 25 10.29 1.34 -13.54
N MET A 26 9.39 0.46 -13.07
CA MET A 26 8.19 0.88 -12.34
C MET A 26 8.52 1.54 -10.99
N TRP A 27 9.52 1.01 -10.28
CA TRP A 27 9.99 1.59 -9.02
C TRP A 27 10.60 2.98 -9.24
N THR A 28 11.43 3.14 -10.26
CA THR A 28 12.02 4.43 -10.64
C THR A 28 10.94 5.46 -10.95
N LEU A 29 9.95 5.11 -11.78
CA LEU A 29 8.80 5.97 -12.09
C LEU A 29 8.02 6.39 -10.84
N THR A 30 7.82 5.46 -9.91
CA THR A 30 7.12 5.75 -8.64
C THR A 30 7.94 6.68 -7.76
N ALA A 31 9.25 6.45 -7.66
CA ALA A 31 10.16 7.30 -6.89
C ALA A 31 10.24 8.71 -7.46
N GLU A 32 10.33 8.84 -8.79
CA GLU A 32 10.31 10.12 -9.50
C GLU A 32 9.02 10.89 -9.23
N MET A 33 7.86 10.23 -9.35
CA MET A 33 6.56 10.83 -9.03
C MET A 33 6.46 11.27 -7.56
N LEU A 34 6.95 10.47 -6.61
CA LEU A 34 6.98 10.85 -5.20
C LEU A 34 7.88 12.07 -4.96
N THR A 35 9.01 12.15 -5.66
CA THR A 35 9.91 13.30 -5.56
C THR A 35 9.34 14.56 -6.20
N SER A 36 8.61 14.47 -7.31
CA SER A 36 7.98 15.63 -7.95
C SER A 36 6.88 16.22 -7.07
N LEU A 37 6.08 15.37 -6.43
CA LEU A 37 5.00 15.77 -5.53
C LEU A 37 5.50 16.34 -4.19
N LYS A 38 6.77 16.17 -3.85
CA LYS A 38 7.33 16.59 -2.54
C LYS A 38 7.19 18.09 -2.29
N LYS A 39 7.34 18.92 -3.33
CA LYS A 39 7.18 20.38 -3.23
C LYS A 39 5.71 20.77 -3.00
N GLU A 40 4.80 20.17 -3.75
CA GLU A 40 3.36 20.40 -3.60
C GLU A 40 2.87 19.95 -2.22
N LYS A 41 3.34 18.79 -1.74
CA LYS A 41 3.11 18.34 -0.36
C LYS A 41 3.57 19.36 0.67
N ALA A 42 4.77 19.93 0.50
CA ALA A 42 5.29 20.93 1.43
C ALA A 42 4.46 22.22 1.46
N VAL A 43 3.90 22.64 0.32
CA VAL A 43 2.96 23.78 0.25
C VAL A 43 1.67 23.45 1.01
N VAL A 44 1.09 22.27 0.77
CA VAL A 44 -0.11 21.81 1.49
C VAL A 44 0.15 21.69 3.00
N ASP A 45 1.28 21.12 3.40
CA ASP A 45 1.70 21.01 4.80
C ASP A 45 1.86 22.41 5.43
N SER A 46 2.42 23.39 4.71
CA SER A 46 2.55 24.78 5.19
C SER A 46 1.19 25.48 5.36
N VAL A 47 0.23 25.26 4.45
CA VAL A 47 -1.12 25.82 4.57
C VAL A 47 -1.87 25.18 5.74
N LEU A 48 -1.67 23.88 5.97
CA LEU A 48 -2.23 23.16 7.12
C LEU A 48 -1.66 23.68 8.44
N GLU A 49 -0.34 23.92 8.50
CA GLU A 49 0.31 24.55 9.67
C GLU A 49 -0.15 25.99 9.88
N ASP A 50 -0.30 26.80 8.82
CA ASP A 50 -0.82 28.17 8.91
C ASP A 50 -2.28 28.20 9.39
N CYS A 51 -3.10 27.22 8.95
CA CYS A 51 -4.44 27.00 9.51
C CYS A 51 -4.42 26.60 10.99
N ALA A 52 -3.31 26.03 11.49
CA ALA A 52 -3.12 25.69 12.90
C ALA A 52 -2.67 26.88 13.76
N HIS A 53 -2.31 28.02 13.16
CA HIS A 53 -1.99 29.27 13.84
C HIS A 53 -3.20 30.22 13.78
N PRO A 54 -4.10 30.17 14.77
CA PRO A 54 -5.30 31.01 14.74
C PRO A 54 -4.93 32.49 14.92
N CYS A 55 -5.58 33.35 14.14
CA CYS A 55 -5.63 34.79 14.37
C CYS A 55 -6.26 35.05 15.74
N ILE A 56 -5.65 35.92 16.54
CA ILE A 56 -6.12 36.24 17.88
C ILE A 56 -6.91 37.55 17.82
N LEU A 57 -8.21 37.46 18.09
CA LEU A 57 -9.06 38.61 18.34
C LEU A 57 -9.07 38.88 19.84
N ASP A 58 -8.39 39.95 20.24
CA ASP A 58 -8.20 40.33 21.65
C ASP A 58 -9.22 41.40 22.05
N GLY A 59 -10.25 40.98 22.79
CA GLY A 59 -11.18 41.89 23.47
C GLY A 59 -10.77 42.11 24.92
N THR A 60 -11.23 43.21 25.53
CA THR A 60 -10.87 43.60 26.91
C THR A 60 -10.98 42.48 27.95
N ASP A 61 -11.93 41.54 27.77
CA ASP A 61 -12.17 40.43 28.71
C ASP A 61 -12.19 39.03 28.04
N VAL A 62 -12.08 38.94 26.70
CA VAL A 62 -12.23 37.68 25.95
C VAL A 62 -11.26 37.64 24.78
N VAL A 63 -10.45 36.57 24.74
CA VAL A 63 -9.54 36.26 23.63
C VAL A 63 -10.16 35.18 22.77
N LEU A 64 -10.47 35.49 21.52
CA LEU A 64 -11.00 34.53 20.56
C LEU A 64 -9.94 34.14 19.52
N ARG A 65 -9.78 32.84 19.33
CA ARG A 65 -8.90 32.27 18.30
C ARG A 65 -9.72 31.97 17.05
N VAL A 66 -9.41 32.66 15.97
CA VAL A 66 -10.09 32.54 14.68
C VAL A 66 -9.22 31.72 13.72
N PRO A 67 -9.78 30.78 12.96
CA PRO A 67 -9.03 30.00 11.97
C PRO A 67 -8.22 30.88 11.01
N GLY A 68 -7.00 30.47 10.68
CA GLY A 68 -6.07 31.22 9.83
C GLY A 68 -6.65 31.61 8.46
N LEU A 69 -7.56 30.80 7.92
CA LEU A 69 -8.29 31.05 6.67
C LEU A 69 -9.07 32.37 6.65
N LEU A 70 -9.49 32.85 7.82
CA LEU A 70 -10.19 34.13 7.96
C LEU A 70 -9.27 35.31 8.15
N THR A 71 -7.98 35.13 8.46
CA THR A 71 -7.05 36.22 8.80
C THR A 71 -6.99 37.26 7.68
N TYR A 72 -6.85 36.81 6.44
CA TYR A 72 -6.83 37.69 5.26
C TYR A 72 -8.15 38.47 5.11
N ARG A 73 -9.30 37.83 5.38
CA ARG A 73 -10.63 38.45 5.23
C ARG A 73 -10.99 39.38 6.37
N VAL A 74 -10.51 39.11 7.58
CA VAL A 74 -10.59 40.02 8.72
C VAL A 74 -9.94 41.36 8.37
N GLU A 75 -8.82 41.32 7.64
CA GLU A 75 -8.07 42.52 7.26
C GLU A 75 -8.61 43.20 6.00
N SER A 76 -9.06 42.44 4.99
CA SER A 76 -9.41 43.00 3.67
C SER A 76 -10.90 43.27 3.44
N ASP A 77 -11.80 42.38 3.90
CA ASP A 77 -13.19 42.33 3.39
C ASP A 77 -14.27 42.27 4.49
N ILE A 78 -13.93 42.56 5.74
CA ILE A 78 -14.90 42.48 6.86
C ILE A 78 -16.16 43.30 6.59
N HIS A 79 -16.04 44.42 5.88
CA HIS A 79 -17.15 45.30 5.53
C HIS A 79 -18.05 44.77 4.40
N GLU A 80 -17.60 43.80 3.61
CA GLU A 80 -18.42 43.16 2.58
C GLU A 80 -19.34 42.08 3.19
N PHE A 81 -18.85 41.37 4.20
CA PHE A 81 -19.53 40.21 4.78
C PHE A 81 -20.23 40.48 6.10
N CYS A 82 -19.76 41.46 6.88
CA CYS A 82 -20.30 41.77 8.20
C CYS A 82 -21.01 43.12 8.22
N THR A 83 -22.09 43.20 9.01
CA THR A 83 -22.95 44.39 9.06
C THR A 83 -22.43 45.49 10.00
N GLY A 84 -21.35 45.22 10.74
CA GLY A 84 -20.80 46.11 11.77
C GLY A 84 -19.30 45.99 11.89
N ASN A 85 -18.73 46.82 12.77
CA ASN A 85 -17.31 46.77 13.08
C ASN A 85 -16.99 45.55 13.95
N LEU A 86 -15.74 45.06 13.85
CA LEU A 86 -15.27 43.95 14.68
C LEU A 86 -15.13 44.36 16.15
N TYR A 87 -14.79 45.64 16.36
CA TYR A 87 -14.69 46.25 17.67
C TYR A 87 -15.68 47.40 17.78
N GLU A 88 -16.44 47.41 18.88
CA GLU A 88 -17.33 48.50 19.29
C GLU A 88 -16.96 48.90 20.71
N ASP A 89 -16.66 50.18 20.93
CA ASP A 89 -16.22 50.73 22.21
C ASP A 89 -15.04 49.99 22.85
N GLY A 90 -14.10 49.51 22.02
CA GLY A 90 -12.93 48.74 22.45
C GLY A 90 -13.24 47.30 22.87
N LYS A 91 -14.50 46.85 22.72
CA LYS A 91 -14.94 45.48 22.98
C LYS A 91 -15.22 44.75 21.69
N LEU A 92 -15.07 43.42 21.73
CA LEU A 92 -15.38 42.57 20.60
C LEU A 92 -16.88 42.57 20.31
N ASN A 93 -17.28 42.83 19.07
CA ASN A 93 -18.66 42.66 18.65
C ASN A 93 -18.92 41.19 18.29
N PHE A 94 -19.55 40.45 19.21
CA PHE A 94 -19.84 39.03 19.03
C PHE A 94 -20.76 38.73 17.83
N LEU A 95 -21.64 39.66 17.44
CA LEU A 95 -22.50 39.47 16.28
C LEU A 95 -21.66 39.43 15.00
N THR A 96 -20.78 40.42 14.83
CA THR A 96 -19.82 40.51 13.71
C THR A 96 -18.92 39.28 13.66
N VAL A 97 -18.46 38.80 14.82
CA VAL A 97 -17.64 37.59 14.94
C VAL A 97 -18.40 36.33 14.47
N ILE A 98 -19.66 36.17 14.87
CA ILE A 98 -20.48 35.04 14.43
C ILE A 98 -20.71 35.10 12.91
N GLN A 99 -20.94 36.29 12.35
CA GLN A 99 -21.08 36.47 10.90
C GLN A 99 -19.81 36.05 10.15
N LEU A 100 -18.64 36.48 10.63
CA LEU A 100 -17.34 36.11 10.09
C LEU A 100 -17.09 34.60 10.14
N LEU A 101 -17.39 33.95 11.26
CA LEU A 101 -17.22 32.50 11.42
C LEU A 101 -18.16 31.70 10.49
N ASN A 102 -19.41 32.15 10.34
CA ASN A 102 -20.35 31.54 9.41
C ASN A 102 -19.88 31.67 7.95
N GLU A 103 -19.25 32.79 7.61
CA GLU A 103 -18.66 32.99 6.29
C GLU A 103 -17.48 32.04 6.03
N ALA A 104 -16.60 31.86 7.01
CA ALA A 104 -15.54 30.84 6.95
C ALA A 104 -16.09 29.45 6.64
N LEU A 105 -17.14 29.06 7.37
CA LEU A 105 -17.78 27.75 7.21
C LEU A 105 -18.42 27.62 5.82
N ARG A 106 -19.01 28.70 5.31
CA ARG A 106 -19.55 28.76 3.95
C ARG A 106 -18.45 28.58 2.90
N MET A 107 -17.33 29.29 3.04
CA MET A 107 -16.19 29.16 2.13
C MET A 107 -15.59 27.76 2.19
N LEU A 108 -15.34 27.21 3.37
CA LEU A 108 -14.83 25.84 3.52
C LEU A 108 -15.74 24.81 2.86
N ARG A 109 -17.05 25.02 2.93
CA ARG A 109 -18.03 24.18 2.25
C ARG A 109 -17.96 24.34 0.73
N ASP A 110 -17.80 25.57 0.23
CA ASP A 110 -17.85 25.89 -1.20
C ASP A 110 -16.51 25.60 -1.91
N GLU A 111 -15.39 25.73 -1.19
CA GLU A 111 -14.02 25.40 -1.61
C GLU A 111 -13.82 23.87 -1.68
N HIS A 112 -14.54 23.12 -0.84
CA HIS A 112 -14.73 21.67 -1.01
C HIS A 112 -15.55 21.41 -2.28
N CYS A 113 -14.87 21.42 -3.43
CA CYS A 113 -15.50 21.09 -4.69
C CYS A 113 -16.07 19.65 -4.65
N PRO A 114 -17.36 19.43 -4.95
CA PRO A 114 -17.94 18.09 -5.00
C PRO A 114 -17.18 17.13 -5.94
N CYS A 115 -16.41 17.66 -6.88
CA CYS A 115 -15.56 16.90 -7.79
C CYS A 115 -14.38 16.21 -7.06
N GLU A 116 -13.78 16.84 -6.07
CA GLU A 116 -12.64 16.26 -5.32
C GLU A 116 -13.10 15.11 -4.42
N LEU A 117 -14.27 15.25 -3.80
CA LEU A 117 -14.86 14.16 -3.01
C LEU A 117 -15.20 12.95 -3.90
N LYS A 118 -15.68 13.18 -5.13
CA LYS A 118 -15.93 12.10 -6.10
C LYS A 118 -14.63 11.41 -6.53
N GLU A 119 -13.56 12.16 -6.79
CA GLU A 119 -12.26 11.58 -7.13
C GLU A 119 -11.66 10.78 -5.96
N LEU A 120 -11.78 11.27 -4.72
CA LEU A 120 -11.36 10.52 -3.53
C LEU A 120 -12.13 9.18 -3.42
N HIS A 121 -13.45 9.20 -3.65
CA HIS A 121 -14.25 7.98 -3.66
C HIS A 121 -13.84 7.02 -4.79
N ARG A 122 -13.53 7.56 -5.98
CA ARG A 122 -13.04 6.78 -7.12
C ARG A 122 -11.70 6.11 -6.82
N ILE A 123 -10.75 6.86 -6.25
CA ILE A 123 -9.44 6.34 -5.83
C ILE A 123 -9.61 5.26 -4.75
N LYS A 124 -10.46 5.50 -3.75
CA LYS A 124 -10.74 4.52 -2.69
C LYS A 124 -11.32 3.21 -3.26
N ALA A 125 -12.24 3.31 -4.23
CA ALA A 125 -12.80 2.15 -4.92
C ALA A 125 -11.73 1.39 -5.73
N MET A 126 -10.88 2.11 -6.46
CA MET A 126 -9.75 1.53 -7.21
C MET A 126 -8.78 0.79 -6.30
N VAL A 127 -8.40 1.38 -5.17
CA VAL A 127 -7.50 0.74 -4.18
C VAL A 127 -8.13 -0.53 -3.61
N ALA A 128 -9.41 -0.49 -3.25
CA ALA A 128 -10.13 -1.67 -2.76
C ALA A 128 -10.19 -2.79 -3.81
N TYR A 129 -10.42 -2.44 -5.07
CA TYR A 129 -10.40 -3.38 -6.19
C TYR A 129 -9.00 -4.00 -6.38
N CYS A 130 -7.95 -3.18 -6.46
CA CYS A 130 -6.57 -3.66 -6.58
C CYS A 130 -6.17 -4.58 -5.42
N LYS A 131 -6.61 -4.27 -4.20
CA LYS A 131 -6.37 -5.12 -3.02
C LYS A 131 -7.03 -6.49 -3.16
N LYS A 132 -8.30 -6.54 -3.62
CA LYS A 132 -8.99 -7.81 -3.88
C LYS A 132 -8.31 -8.62 -4.98
N LEU A 133 -7.92 -7.96 -6.07
CA LEU A 133 -7.21 -8.61 -7.18
C LEU A 133 -5.87 -9.21 -6.73
N LEU A 134 -5.10 -8.46 -5.92
CA LEU A 134 -3.85 -8.96 -5.34
C LEU A 134 -4.07 -10.19 -4.44
N GLN A 135 -5.12 -10.18 -3.62
CA GLN A 135 -5.47 -11.33 -2.79
C GLN A 135 -5.82 -12.55 -3.63
N ASP A 136 -6.61 -12.39 -4.70
CA ASP A 136 -6.96 -13.48 -5.62
C ASP A 136 -5.71 -14.05 -6.33
N LEU A 137 -4.85 -13.18 -6.85
CA LEU A 137 -3.60 -13.57 -7.51
C LEU A 137 -2.66 -14.32 -6.55
N ASN A 138 -2.52 -13.86 -5.31
CA ASN A 138 -1.74 -14.56 -4.30
C ASN A 138 -2.33 -15.94 -3.99
N SER A 139 -3.65 -16.06 -3.89
CA SER A 139 -4.31 -17.36 -3.67
C SER A 139 -4.09 -18.34 -4.83
N LYS A 140 -4.14 -17.85 -6.08
CA LYS A 140 -3.85 -18.63 -7.28
C LYS A 140 -2.39 -19.07 -7.34
N SER A 141 -1.47 -18.16 -7.03
CA SER A 141 -0.04 -18.46 -6.95
C SER A 141 0.24 -19.59 -5.94
N LEU A 142 -0.32 -19.48 -4.73
CA LEU A 142 -0.15 -20.50 -3.69
C LEU A 142 -0.69 -21.87 -4.13
N ARG A 143 -1.89 -21.92 -4.72
CA ARG A 143 -2.46 -23.17 -5.27
C ARG A 143 -1.58 -23.79 -6.35
N ASN A 144 -1.06 -22.97 -7.27
CA ASN A 144 -0.20 -23.45 -8.36
C ASN A 144 1.10 -24.04 -7.83
N VAL A 145 1.71 -23.40 -6.83
CA VAL A 145 2.92 -23.91 -6.17
C VAL A 145 2.65 -25.26 -5.51
N GLN A 146 1.54 -25.36 -4.76
CA GLN A 146 1.16 -26.59 -4.08
C GLN A 146 0.92 -27.74 -5.07
N GLN A 147 0.14 -27.51 -6.12
CA GLN A 147 -0.13 -28.51 -7.16
C GLN A 147 1.16 -28.97 -7.86
N CYS A 148 2.08 -28.04 -8.17
CA CYS A 148 3.37 -28.38 -8.78
C CYS A 148 4.23 -29.25 -7.85
N CYS A 149 4.26 -28.93 -6.55
CA CYS A 149 4.97 -29.74 -5.56
C CYS A 149 4.37 -31.13 -5.42
N GLU A 150 3.04 -31.25 -5.36
CA GLU A 150 2.34 -32.54 -5.30
C GLU A 150 2.62 -33.40 -6.54
N GLN A 151 2.57 -32.80 -7.73
CA GLN A 151 2.86 -33.50 -8.98
C GLN A 151 4.32 -34.00 -9.04
N LYS A 152 5.28 -33.17 -8.58
CA LYS A 152 6.68 -33.59 -8.45
C LYS A 152 6.83 -34.74 -7.45
N ARG A 153 6.17 -34.66 -6.29
CA ARG A 153 6.21 -35.71 -5.26
C ARG A 153 5.67 -37.04 -5.79
N GLN A 154 4.54 -37.03 -6.48
CA GLN A 154 3.98 -38.22 -7.13
C GLN A 154 4.92 -38.79 -8.20
N SER A 155 5.53 -37.94 -9.02
CA SER A 155 6.51 -38.37 -10.02
C SER A 155 7.75 -39.01 -9.40
N ILE A 156 8.25 -38.46 -8.29
CA ILE A 156 9.37 -39.04 -7.53
C ILE A 156 8.96 -40.39 -6.94
N SER A 157 7.81 -40.48 -6.28
CA SER A 157 7.31 -41.73 -5.68
C SER A 157 7.18 -42.84 -6.72
N ARG A 158 6.62 -42.54 -7.89
CA ARG A 158 6.49 -43.53 -8.97
C ARG A 158 7.85 -43.98 -9.52
N LYS A 159 8.82 -43.07 -9.64
CA LYS A 159 10.19 -43.42 -10.04
C LYS A 159 10.89 -44.26 -8.98
N GLN A 160 10.65 -43.95 -7.70
CA GLN A 160 11.15 -44.69 -6.55
C GLN A 160 10.64 -46.14 -6.60
N GLU A 161 9.33 -46.35 -6.74
CA GLU A 161 8.71 -47.69 -6.87
C GLU A 161 9.29 -48.48 -8.05
N ILE A 162 9.43 -47.84 -9.22
CA ILE A 162 10.03 -48.50 -10.40
C ILE A 162 11.47 -48.94 -10.11
N TRP A 163 12.24 -48.12 -9.41
CA TRP A 163 13.61 -48.47 -9.03
C TRP A 163 13.64 -49.59 -8.00
N GLU A 164 12.78 -49.55 -6.99
CA GLU A 164 12.64 -50.59 -5.98
C GLU A 164 12.31 -51.95 -6.61
N SER A 165 11.32 -52.01 -7.51
CA SER A 165 11.00 -53.25 -8.25
C SER A 165 12.17 -53.76 -9.11
N LYS A 166 12.94 -52.86 -9.74
CA LYS A 166 14.13 -53.25 -10.51
C LYS A 166 15.20 -53.87 -9.61
N TRP A 167 15.44 -53.26 -8.45
CA TRP A 167 16.41 -53.77 -7.49
C TRP A 167 15.97 -55.10 -6.89
N GLU A 168 14.69 -55.25 -6.54
CA GLU A 168 14.13 -56.51 -6.06
C GLU A 168 14.27 -57.63 -7.09
N THR A 169 14.10 -57.33 -8.38
CA THR A 169 14.32 -58.30 -9.46
C THR A 169 15.79 -58.76 -9.55
N ILE A 170 16.75 -57.87 -9.30
CA ILE A 170 18.19 -58.17 -9.43
C ILE A 170 18.73 -58.84 -8.16
N LEU A 171 18.32 -58.37 -6.98
CA LEU A 171 18.87 -58.76 -5.68
C LEU A 171 17.98 -59.78 -4.92
N GLY A 172 16.77 -60.04 -5.41
CA GLY A 172 15.76 -60.88 -4.75
C GLY A 172 15.05 -60.23 -3.56
N GLN A 173 15.39 -58.96 -3.25
CA GLN A 173 14.89 -58.20 -2.11
C GLN A 173 15.09 -56.70 -2.34
N CYS A 174 14.26 -55.85 -1.72
CA CYS A 174 14.36 -54.40 -1.87
C CYS A 174 15.58 -53.83 -1.07
N PRO A 175 16.38 -52.91 -1.65
CA PRO A 175 17.52 -52.31 -0.96
C PRO A 175 17.16 -51.52 0.30
N SER A 176 15.96 -50.93 0.34
CA SER A 176 15.42 -50.27 1.52
C SER A 176 15.31 -51.24 2.71
N ASP A 177 14.86 -52.48 2.47
CA ASP A 177 14.71 -53.48 3.52
C ASP A 177 16.05 -53.93 4.10
N LEU A 178 17.12 -53.91 3.29
CA LEU A 178 18.48 -54.19 3.73
C LEU A 178 19.03 -53.09 4.63
N ILE A 179 18.83 -51.82 4.24
CA ILE A 179 19.28 -50.67 5.04
C ILE A 179 18.56 -50.66 6.41
N PHE A 180 17.25 -50.92 6.45
CA PHE A 180 16.52 -50.97 7.72
C PHE A 180 16.84 -52.21 8.58
N ARG A 181 17.19 -53.36 7.96
CA ARG A 181 17.71 -54.53 8.70
C ARG A 181 19.00 -54.22 9.42
N ASP A 182 19.96 -53.58 8.75
CA ASP A 182 21.27 -53.28 9.34
C ASP A 182 21.16 -52.25 10.48
N TYR A 183 20.22 -51.32 10.41
CA TYR A 183 19.92 -50.38 11.49
C TYR A 183 19.24 -51.05 12.71
N LEU A 184 18.32 -51.99 12.50
CA LEU A 184 17.65 -52.72 13.59
C LEU A 184 18.57 -53.75 14.25
N VAL A 185 19.44 -54.41 13.48
CA VAL A 185 20.47 -55.33 14.00
C VAL A 185 21.57 -54.57 14.75
N SER A 186 21.95 -53.37 14.30
CA SER A 186 22.89 -52.50 15.03
C SER A 186 22.30 -51.94 16.33
N SER A 187 20.98 -51.75 16.40
CA SER A 187 20.29 -51.25 17.60
C SER A 187 19.99 -52.35 18.64
N SER A 188 20.00 -53.62 18.24
CA SER A 188 19.82 -54.77 19.14
C SER A 188 21.14 -55.31 19.71
N HIS A 189 22.28 -54.79 19.25
CA HIS A 189 23.61 -55.05 19.82
C HIS A 189 24.00 -54.07 20.95
N PHE A 190 23.11 -53.14 21.30
CA PHE A 190 23.30 -52.09 22.32
C PHE A 190 22.34 -52.19 23.52
N ILE A 191 21.62 -53.31 23.67
CA ILE A 191 20.83 -53.67 24.88
C ILE A 191 21.44 -54.91 25.53
#